data_AF-A0A6B2SY02-F1
#
_entry.id   AF-A0A6B2SY02-F1
#
_cell.length_a   1.000
_cell.length_b   1.000
_cell.length_c   1.000
_cell.angle_alpha   90.00
_cell.angle_beta   90.00
_cell.angle_gamma   90.00
#
_symmetry.space_group_name_H-M   'P 1'
#
loop_
_entity.id
_entity.type
_entity.pdbx_description
1 polymer ?
#
loop_
_entity_poly.entity_id
_entity_poly.type
_entity_poly.pdbx_seq_one_letter_code
_entity_poly.pdbx_strand_id
1 'polypeptide(L)'
;GGLLAVAQLPPARRWLSARLKPGDGPDEARRAASWFSVRFVGEGGGKRVFTEVSGGDPGYGETARMLGESALCLALDSLPPTAGQVTTAVAMGDALIERLRAAGLTFRVVAERDAPHR
;
A
#
# COMPACT_ATOMS: atom_id res chain seq x y z
N GLY A 1 4.60 -24.97 16.51
CA GLY A 1 3.52 -25.79 17.12
C GLY A 1 3.07 -25.27 18.48
N GLY A 2 3.94 -25.29 19.50
CA GLY A 2 3.53 -25.07 20.90
C GLY A 2 3.09 -23.65 21.31
N LEU A 3 3.68 -22.59 20.74
CA LEU A 3 3.33 -21.19 21.07
C LEU A 3 1.89 -20.81 20.67
N LEU A 4 1.36 -21.40 19.59
CA LEU A 4 -0.02 -21.17 19.12
C LEU A 4 -1.06 -21.84 20.04
N ALA A 5 -0.71 -22.95 20.69
CA ALA A 5 -1.62 -23.66 21.59
C ALA A 5 -1.82 -22.91 22.93
N VAL A 6 -0.80 -22.20 23.42
CA VAL A 6 -0.87 -21.46 24.69
C VAL A 6 -1.70 -20.17 24.56
N ALA A 7 -1.68 -19.52 23.40
CA ALA A 7 -2.48 -18.31 23.13
C ALA A 7 -4.01 -18.57 23.10
N GLN A 8 -4.44 -19.84 23.06
CA GLN A 8 -5.85 -20.24 23.15
C GLN A 8 -6.37 -20.18 24.60
N LEU A 9 -5.48 -20.19 25.59
CA LEU A 9 -5.86 -20.08 27.00
C LEU A 9 -6.19 -18.62 27.34
N PRO A 10 -7.39 -18.32 27.88
CA PRO A 10 -7.81 -16.95 28.21
C PRO A 10 -6.81 -16.14 29.06
N PRO A 11 -6.18 -16.68 30.11
CA PRO A 11 -5.20 -15.90 30.89
C PRO A 11 -3.92 -15.61 30.10
N ALA A 12 -3.44 -16.55 29.30
CA ALA A 12 -2.26 -16.35 28.45
C ALA A 12 -2.54 -15.33 27.33
N ARG A 13 -3.71 -15.41 26.69
CA ARG A 13 -4.18 -14.41 25.72
C ARG A 13 -4.24 -13.01 26.34
N ARG A 14 -4.84 -12.86 27.53
CA ARG A 14 -4.92 -11.58 28.24
C ARG A 14 -3.55 -11.01 28.57
N TRP A 15 -2.62 -11.84 29.03
CA TRP A 15 -1.25 -11.42 29.33
C TRP A 15 -0.48 -11.00 28.07
N LEU A 16 -0.61 -11.75 26.97
CA LEU A 16 -0.05 -11.40 25.66
C LEU A 16 -0.63 -10.08 25.12
N SER A 17 -1.95 -9.92 25.15
CA SER A 17 -2.63 -8.68 24.72
C SER A 17 -2.30 -7.48 25.62
N ALA A 18 -2.02 -7.69 26.91
CA ALA A 18 -1.62 -6.61 27.82
C ALA A 18 -0.21 -6.07 27.52
N ARG A 19 0.66 -6.86 26.87
CA ARG A 19 1.99 -6.44 26.43
C ARG A 19 2.00 -5.64 25.12
N LEU A 20 0.95 -5.77 24.31
CA LEU A 20 0.74 -4.99 23.09
C LEU A 20 -0.59 -4.27 23.24
N LYS A 21 -0.60 -3.17 23.99
CA LYS A 21 -1.82 -2.41 24.19
C LYS A 21 -2.27 -1.81 22.86
N PRO A 22 -3.56 -1.87 22.53
CA PRO A 22 -4.11 -1.10 21.42
C PRO A 22 -3.75 0.39 21.58
N GLY A 23 -3.18 1.00 20.54
CA GLY A 23 -2.84 2.43 20.50
C GLY A 23 -1.35 2.77 20.56
N ASP A 24 -0.48 1.87 21.03
CA ASP A 24 0.96 2.20 21.18
C ASP A 24 1.72 2.24 19.84
N GLY A 25 1.21 1.57 18.80
CA GLY A 25 1.87 1.47 17.50
C GLY A 25 3.22 0.72 17.55
N PRO A 26 3.81 0.39 16.39
CA PRO A 26 5.18 -0.11 16.32
C PRO A 26 6.18 0.99 16.67
N ASP A 27 7.27 0.63 17.34
CA ASP A 27 8.42 1.53 17.53
C ASP A 27 9.11 1.86 16.19
N GLU A 28 10.05 2.80 16.22
CA GLU A 28 10.74 3.26 15.01
C GLU A 28 11.53 2.16 14.31
N ALA A 29 12.25 1.33 15.07
CA ALA A 29 13.02 0.22 14.52
C ALA A 29 12.11 -0.78 13.79
N ARG A 30 10.95 -1.09 14.37
CA ARG A 30 9.97 -1.99 13.76
C ARG A 30 9.35 -1.39 12.51
N ARG A 31 9.05 -0.09 12.48
CA ARG A 31 8.60 0.59 11.25
C ARG A 31 9.68 0.54 10.17
N ALA A 32 10.94 0.82 10.52
CA ALA A 32 12.04 0.80 9.57
C ALA A 32 12.29 -0.59 8.96
N ALA A 33 11.97 -1.67 9.69
CA ALA A 33 12.08 -3.05 9.21
C ALA A 33 10.83 -3.57 8.48
N SER A 34 9.71 -2.83 8.53
CA SER A 34 8.46 -3.19 7.85
C SER A 34 8.51 -2.83 6.37
N TRP A 35 7.80 -3.62 5.57
CA TRP A 35 7.62 -3.39 4.13
C TRP A 35 6.25 -3.89 3.69
N PHE A 36 5.79 -3.46 2.52
CA PHE A 36 4.61 -4.00 1.86
C PHE A 36 4.85 -4.30 0.39
N SER A 37 4.08 -5.23 -0.17
CA SER A 37 3.98 -5.48 -1.60
C SER A 37 2.56 -5.89 -1.95
N VAL A 38 1.96 -5.21 -2.93
CA VAL A 38 0.63 -5.50 -3.45
C VAL A 38 0.75 -5.78 -4.95
N ARG A 39 0.18 -6.91 -5.38
CA ARG A 39 0.12 -7.28 -6.79
C ARG A 39 -1.28 -7.07 -7.34
N PHE A 40 -1.39 -6.29 -8.40
CA PHE A 40 -2.62 -6.12 -9.16
C PHE A 40 -2.57 -6.99 -10.41
N VAL A 41 -3.71 -7.57 -10.78
CA VAL A 41 -3.87 -8.33 -12.02
C VAL A 41 -4.98 -7.66 -12.81
N GLY A 42 -4.64 -7.16 -14.00
CA GLY A 42 -5.57 -6.53 -14.92
C GLY A 42 -5.69 -7.33 -16.20
N GLU A 43 -6.89 -7.38 -16.78
CA GLU A 43 -7.16 -8.03 -18.06
C GLU A 43 -7.91 -7.07 -18.98
N GLY A 44 -7.47 -6.96 -20.23
CA GLY A 44 -8.07 -6.08 -21.23
C GLY A 44 -7.31 -6.13 -22.55
N GLY A 45 -8.01 -5.88 -23.66
CA GLY A 45 -7.39 -5.84 -25.00
C GLY A 45 -6.67 -7.13 -25.42
N GLY A 46 -7.14 -8.29 -24.95
CA GLY A 46 -6.50 -9.59 -25.20
C GLY A 46 -5.24 -9.84 -24.37
N LYS A 47 -4.96 -9.01 -23.36
CA LYS A 47 -3.78 -9.15 -22.51
C LYS A 47 -4.16 -9.27 -21.03
N ARG A 48 -3.31 -9.96 -20.27
CA ARG A 48 -3.30 -10.03 -18.82
C ARG A 48 -1.99 -9.43 -18.32
N VAL A 49 -2.08 -8.38 -17.51
CA VAL A 49 -0.94 -7.65 -16.94
C VAL A 49 -0.91 -7.86 -15.44
N PHE A 50 0.27 -8.12 -14.92
CA PHE A 50 0.55 -8.20 -13.49
C PHE A 50 1.41 -7.01 -13.12
N THR A 51 0.95 -6.17 -12.20
CA THR A 51 1.72 -5.05 -11.67
C THR A 51 1.94 -5.21 -10.18
N GLU A 52 3.01 -4.62 -9.67
CA GLU A 52 3.35 -4.66 -8.26
C GLU A 52 3.66 -3.24 -7.77
N VAL A 53 3.13 -2.93 -6.59
CA VAL A 53 3.41 -1.72 -5.83
C VAL A 53 4.00 -2.12 -4.50
N SER A 54 5.16 -1.58 -4.16
CA SER A 54 5.85 -1.90 -2.90
C SER A 54 6.53 -0.68 -2.27
N GLY A 55 6.75 -0.76 -0.96
CA GLY A 55 7.37 0.30 -0.16
C GLY A 55 7.71 -0.18 1.25
N GLY A 56 8.09 0.75 2.13
CA GLY A 56 8.38 0.52 3.54
C GLY A 56 7.14 0.26 4.40
N ASP A 57 7.11 0.81 5.61
CA ASP A 57 6.04 0.55 6.57
C ASP A 57 4.64 0.95 6.04
N PRO A 58 3.71 -0.01 5.85
CA PRO A 58 2.41 0.30 5.27
C PRO A 58 1.49 1.06 6.23
N GLY A 59 1.69 0.94 7.54
CA GLY A 59 0.76 1.48 8.54
C GLY A 59 0.95 2.96 8.84
N TYR A 60 2.17 3.47 8.71
CA TYR A 60 2.53 4.81 9.12
C TYR A 60 3.31 5.52 8.02
N GLY A 61 4.54 5.08 7.74
CA GLY A 61 5.48 5.81 6.89
C GLY A 61 4.96 5.97 5.46
N GLU A 62 4.62 4.86 4.82
CA GLU A 62 4.17 4.87 3.43
C GLU A 62 2.77 5.46 3.28
N THR A 63 1.87 5.22 4.23
CA THR A 63 0.53 5.84 4.21
C THR A 63 0.63 7.36 4.34
N ALA A 64 1.45 7.87 5.26
CA ALA A 64 1.67 9.31 5.42
C ALA A 64 2.30 9.93 4.16
N ARG A 65 3.27 9.23 3.55
CA ARG A 65 3.89 9.63 2.29
C ARG A 65 2.86 9.68 1.14
N MET A 66 2.04 8.64 0.98
CA MET A 66 0.98 8.60 -0.03
C MET A 66 0.01 9.77 0.12
N LEU A 67 -0.41 10.08 1.34
CA LEU A 67 -1.30 11.20 1.62
C LEU A 67 -0.64 12.54 1.32
N GLY A 68 0.60 12.74 1.77
CA GLY A 68 1.36 13.97 1.54
C GLY A 68 1.61 14.23 0.06
N GLU A 69 2.07 13.23 -0.69
CA GLU A 69 2.30 13.35 -2.13
C GLU A 69 1.01 13.55 -2.91
N SER A 70 -0.11 12.98 -2.47
CA SER A 70 -1.44 13.27 -3.06
C SER A 70 -1.83 14.73 -2.87
N ALA A 71 -1.61 15.30 -1.69
CA ALA A 71 -1.90 16.71 -1.44
C ALA A 71 -1.01 17.64 -2.28
N LEU A 72 0.29 17.34 -2.38
CA LEU A 72 1.22 18.09 -3.21
C LEU A 72 0.88 17.97 -4.70
N CYS A 73 0.45 16.78 -5.16
CA CYS A 73 0.04 16.55 -6.54
C CYS A 73 -1.14 17.46 -6.92
N LEU A 74 -2.18 17.49 -6.08
CA LEU A 74 -3.36 18.33 -6.28
C LEU A 74 -3.04 19.83 -6.27
N ALA A 75 -2.06 20.24 -5.47
CA ALA A 75 -1.74 21.66 -5.30
C ALA A 75 -0.77 22.20 -6.36
N LEU A 76 0.16 21.38 -6.86
CA LEU A 76 1.34 21.86 -7.58
C LEU A 76 1.48 21.34 -9.00
N ASP A 77 0.76 20.27 -9.37
CA ASP A 77 0.95 19.61 -10.66
C ASP A 77 -0.12 20.01 -11.69
N SER A 78 0.16 19.81 -12.97
CA SER A 78 -0.82 20.00 -14.05
C SER A 78 -1.70 18.75 -14.17
N LEU A 79 -2.97 18.89 -13.81
CA LEU A 79 -3.92 17.78 -13.72
C LEU A 79 -5.10 17.91 -14.69
N PRO A 80 -5.75 16.80 -15.09
CA PRO A 80 -6.96 16.86 -15.89
C PRO A 80 -8.08 17.65 -15.18
N PRO A 81 -8.91 18.40 -15.93
CA PRO A 81 -10.06 19.07 -15.33
C PRO A 81 -11.07 18.02 -14.83
N THR A 82 -11.24 17.94 -13.52
CA THR A 82 -12.15 17.01 -12.85
C THR A 82 -12.94 17.74 -11.76
N ALA A 83 -14.11 17.21 -11.40
CA ALA A 83 -14.97 17.77 -10.36
C ALA A 83 -15.74 16.68 -9.61
N GLY A 84 -16.15 16.98 -8.38
CA GLY A 84 -16.87 16.04 -7.52
C GLY A 84 -15.93 15.09 -6.76
N GLN A 85 -16.46 13.95 -6.34
CA GLN A 85 -15.68 12.91 -5.67
C GLN A 85 -15.18 11.91 -6.69
N VAL A 86 -13.89 12.02 -7.03
CA VAL A 86 -13.22 11.16 -7.99
C VAL A 86 -12.08 10.42 -7.33
N THR A 87 -11.68 9.29 -7.91
CA THR A 87 -10.55 8.50 -7.41
C THR A 87 -9.22 9.19 -7.73
N THR A 88 -8.17 8.81 -7.01
CA THR A 88 -6.80 9.28 -7.27
C THR A 88 -6.35 8.99 -8.70
N ALA A 89 -6.76 7.86 -9.26
CA ALA A 89 -6.47 7.49 -10.65
C ALA A 89 -7.09 8.48 -11.66
N VAL A 90 -8.30 8.99 -11.39
CA VAL A 90 -8.99 9.94 -12.28
C VAL A 90 -8.50 11.36 -12.08
N ALA A 91 -8.29 11.80 -10.83
CA ALA A 91 -7.86 13.16 -10.53
C ALA A 91 -6.37 13.42 -10.82
N MET A 92 -5.51 12.45 -10.51
CA MET A 92 -4.05 12.65 -10.46
C MET A 92 -3.29 11.71 -11.40
N GLY A 93 -3.76 10.46 -11.55
CA GLY A 93 -3.22 9.50 -12.51
C GLY A 93 -1.70 9.37 -12.45
N ASP A 94 -1.05 9.50 -13.61
CA ASP A 94 0.39 9.36 -13.76
C ASP A 94 1.20 10.39 -12.96
N ALA A 95 0.68 11.62 -12.75
CA ALA A 95 1.38 12.64 -11.97
C ALA A 95 1.63 12.18 -10.53
N LEU A 96 0.63 11.55 -9.90
CA LEU A 96 0.79 10.97 -8.57
C LEU A 96 1.74 9.76 -8.58
N ILE A 97 1.69 8.92 -9.62
CA ILE A 97 2.61 7.76 -9.72
C ILE A 97 4.06 8.24 -9.76
N GLU A 98 4.37 9.27 -10.55
CA GLU A 98 5.72 9.82 -10.65
C GLU A 98 6.18 10.47 -9.34
N ARG A 99 5.30 11.18 -8.63
CA ARG A 99 5.61 11.69 -7.29
C ARG A 99 5.93 10.58 -6.30
N LEU A 100 5.10 9.55 -6.25
CA LEU A 100 5.30 8.44 -5.33
C LEU A 100 6.58 7.66 -5.65
N ARG A 101 6.93 7.50 -6.93
CA ARG A 101 8.23 6.96 -7.35
C ARG A 101 9.39 7.82 -6.87
N ALA A 102 9.32 9.13 -7.08
CA ALA A 102 10.34 10.08 -6.61
C ALA A 102 10.47 10.07 -5.07
N ALA A 103 9.36 9.82 -4.37
CA ALA A 103 9.30 9.67 -2.93
C ALA A 103 9.76 8.28 -2.43
N GLY A 104 10.08 7.33 -3.31
CA GLY A 104 10.71 6.05 -2.96
C GLY A 104 9.79 4.83 -3.02
N LEU A 105 8.52 4.95 -3.46
CA LEU A 105 7.69 3.79 -3.74
C LEU A 105 8.10 3.13 -5.07
N THR A 106 7.95 1.82 -5.13
CA THR A 106 8.18 1.05 -6.36
C THR A 106 6.85 0.78 -7.04
N PHE A 107 6.78 1.07 -8.34
CA PHE A 107 5.67 0.68 -9.23
C PHE A 107 6.25 -0.02 -10.45
N ARG A 108 5.94 -1.30 -10.65
CA ARG A 108 6.48 -2.08 -11.77
C ARG A 108 5.47 -3.04 -12.41
N VAL A 109 5.62 -3.28 -13.70
CA VAL A 109 4.99 -4.42 -14.38
C VAL A 109 5.88 -5.64 -14.11
N VAL A 110 5.33 -6.69 -13.52
CA VAL A 110 6.07 -7.92 -13.18
C VAL A 110 5.90 -9.01 -14.23
N ALA A 111 4.80 -9.01 -14.97
CA ALA A 111 4.57 -9.90 -16.10
C ALA A 111 3.45 -9.36 -17.00
N GLU A 112 3.54 -9.68 -18.29
CA GLU A 112 2.47 -9.49 -19.26
C GLU A 112 2.30 -10.79 -20.03
N ARG A 113 1.05 -11.19 -20.28
CA ARG A 113 0.71 -12.44 -20.97
C ARG A 113 -0.46 -12.18 -21.90
N ASP A 114 -0.56 -12.96 -22.97
CA ASP A 114 -1.80 -13.02 -23.74
C ASP A 114 -2.90 -13.64 -22.88
N ALA A 115 -4.07 -13.01 -22.89
CA ALA A 115 -5.26 -13.54 -22.24
C ALA A 115 -6.03 -14.40 -23.25
N PRO A 116 -6.55 -15.57 -22.84
CA PRO A 116 -7.39 -16.37 -23.74
C PRO A 116 -8.60 -15.54 -24.17
N HIS A 117 -8.91 -15.58 -25.48
CA HIS A 117 -10.12 -14.95 -26.02
C HIS A 117 -11.34 -15.55 -25.30
N ARG A 118 -12.06 -14.71 -24.56
CA ARG A 118 -13.39 -15.03 -24.03
C ARG A 118 -14.45 -14.69 -25.06
#